data_AF-A0A381I868-F1
#
_entry.id   AF-A0A381I868-F1
#
_cell.length_a   1.000
_cell.length_b   1.000
_cell.length_c   1.000
_cell.angle_alpha   90.00
_cell.angle_beta   90.00
_cell.angle_gamma   90.00
#
_symmetry.space_group_name_H-M   'P 1'
#
loop_
_entity.id
_entity.type
_entity.pdbx_description
1 polymer ?
#
loop_
_entity_poly.entity_id
_entity_poly.type
_entity_poly.pdbx_seq_one_letter_code
_entity_poly.pdbx_strand_id
1 'polypeptide(L)'
;MEKFSVVIAGGGSTYTPEIILMLLDNLDRLPLRAIKLYDNDEERQNKVAKACEILIKEKDPNIEYLATTCPKEAYTDVDFCLAHIRVGKLEMRELDEKIPLKTWSSWSRNLWTRWNSLWNEGL
;
A
#
# COMPACT_ATOMS: atom_id res chain seq x y z
N MET A 1 3.02 22.87 -22.20
CA MET A 1 3.14 22.57 -20.76
C MET A 1 3.88 21.26 -20.64
N GLU A 2 4.85 21.15 -19.73
CA GLU A 2 5.59 19.91 -19.50
C GLU A 2 4.63 18.83 -18.95
N LYS A 3 4.78 17.58 -19.40
CA LYS A 3 3.97 16.44 -18.96
C LYS A 3 4.85 15.46 -18.18
N PHE A 4 4.34 14.94 -17.08
CA PHE A 4 5.08 14.10 -16.15
C PHE A 4 4.75 12.62 -16.31
N SER A 5 5.72 11.78 -15.97
CA SER A 5 5.60 10.33 -15.81
C SER A 5 5.64 9.99 -14.33
N VAL A 6 4.66 9.20 -13.88
CA VAL A 6 4.54 8.80 -12.47
C VAL A 6 4.55 7.28 -12.34
N VAL A 7 5.19 6.78 -11.29
CA VAL A 7 5.08 5.39 -10.86
C VAL A 7 4.41 5.32 -9.49
N ILE A 8 3.49 4.37 -9.32
CA ILE A 8 2.86 4.04 -8.05
C ILE A 8 3.46 2.72 -7.56
N ALA A 9 4.26 2.79 -6.50
CA ALA A 9 4.88 1.64 -5.87
C ALA A 9 3.97 1.09 -4.76
N GLY A 10 3.47 -0.13 -4.95
CA GLY A 10 2.37 -0.72 -4.20
C GLY A 10 1.07 -0.81 -5.01
N GLY A 11 1.16 -0.90 -6.34
CA GLY A 11 0.03 -0.82 -7.27
C GLY A 11 -1.13 -1.80 -7.01
N GLY A 12 -0.88 -2.92 -6.32
CA GLY A 12 -1.94 -3.85 -5.89
C GLY A 12 -2.79 -3.37 -4.70
N SER A 13 -2.56 -2.15 -4.20
CA SER A 13 -3.40 -1.53 -3.17
C SER A 13 -4.83 -1.34 -3.64
N THR A 14 -5.80 -1.58 -2.75
CA THR A 14 -7.21 -1.26 -3.00
C THR A 14 -7.45 0.25 -3.11
N TYR A 15 -6.50 1.07 -2.69
CA TYR A 15 -6.52 2.53 -2.83
C TYR A 15 -5.96 3.03 -4.17
N THR A 16 -5.29 2.18 -4.96
CA THR A 16 -4.69 2.60 -6.25
C THR A 16 -5.71 3.21 -7.22
N PRO A 17 -6.94 2.65 -7.42
CA PRO A 17 -7.92 3.23 -8.33
C PRO A 17 -8.32 4.65 -7.92
N GLU A 18 -8.49 4.91 -6.62
CA GLU A 18 -8.84 6.23 -6.09
C GLU A 18 -7.73 7.25 -6.33
N ILE A 19 -6.47 6.85 -6.13
CA ILE A 19 -5.31 7.71 -6.42
C ILE A 19 -5.24 8.05 -7.91
N ILE A 20 -5.48 7.07 -8.80
CA ILE A 20 -5.51 7.31 -10.24
C ILE A 20 -6.63 8.27 -10.62
N LEU A 21 -7.84 8.10 -10.09
CA LEU A 21 -8.94 9.04 -10.33
C LEU A 21 -8.57 10.45 -9.90
N MET A 22 -7.96 10.60 -8.72
CA MET A 22 -7.47 11.90 -8.23
C MET A 22 -6.43 12.52 -9.19
N LEU A 23 -5.47 11.72 -9.68
CA LEU A 23 -4.48 12.18 -10.65
C LEU A 23 -5.13 12.63 -11.98
N LEU A 24 -6.08 11.83 -12.48
CA LEU A 24 -6.83 12.11 -13.71
C LEU A 24 -7.73 13.35 -13.59
N ASP A 25 -8.27 13.63 -12.41
CA ASP A 25 -9.10 14.80 -12.15
C ASP A 25 -8.28 16.10 -11.96
N ASN A 26 -6.96 15.99 -11.80
CA ASN A 26 -6.06 17.13 -11.60
C ASN A 26 -5.04 17.28 -12.75
N LEU A 27 -5.35 16.77 -13.95
CA LEU A 27 -4.46 16.87 -15.13
C LEU A 27 -4.16 18.31 -15.58
N ASP A 28 -5.00 19.28 -15.20
CA ASP A 28 -4.77 20.70 -15.43
C ASP A 28 -3.62 21.25 -14.58
N ARG A 29 -3.43 20.71 -13.37
CA ARG A 29 -2.37 21.09 -12.42
C ARG A 29 -1.13 20.21 -12.56
N LEU A 30 -1.32 18.93 -12.85
CA LEU A 30 -0.27 17.94 -13.05
C LEU A 30 -0.54 17.16 -14.35
N PRO A 31 -0.19 17.71 -15.52
CA PRO A 31 -0.37 17.01 -16.78
C PRO A 31 0.46 15.73 -16.81
N LEU A 32 -0.17 14.60 -17.12
CA LEU A 32 0.50 13.30 -17.19
C LEU A 32 0.68 12.85 -18.65
N ARG A 33 1.84 12.26 -18.92
CA ARG A 33 2.09 11.50 -20.15
C ARG A 33 2.14 9.99 -19.91
N ALA A 34 2.48 9.57 -18.69
CA ALA A 34 2.57 8.15 -18.35
C ALA A 34 2.20 7.89 -16.88
N ILE A 35 1.51 6.78 -16.65
CA ILE A 35 1.18 6.24 -15.32
C ILE A 35 1.66 4.78 -15.28
N LYS A 36 2.53 4.46 -14.31
CA LYS A 36 3.09 3.13 -14.13
C LYS A 36 2.68 2.55 -12.78
N LEU A 37 2.29 1.28 -12.74
CA LEU A 37 2.05 0.53 -11.51
C LEU A 37 3.15 -0.49 -11.29
N TYR A 38 3.67 -0.50 -10.07
CA TYR A 38 4.65 -1.47 -9.62
C TYR A 38 4.19 -2.13 -8.31
N ASP A 39 4.26 -3.44 -8.25
CA ASP A 39 4.07 -4.25 -7.06
C ASP A 39 4.92 -5.51 -7.21
N ASN A 40 5.34 -6.10 -6.09
CA ASN A 40 6.06 -7.37 -6.12
C ASN A 40 5.10 -8.58 -6.12
N ASP A 41 3.80 -8.34 -5.93
CA ASP A 41 2.73 -9.33 -6.05
C ASP A 41 1.90 -9.09 -7.32
N GLU A 42 2.24 -9.84 -8.38
CA GLU A 42 1.58 -9.73 -9.68
C GLU A 42 0.09 -10.07 -9.62
N GLU A 43 -0.29 -11.13 -8.91
CA GLU A 43 -1.68 -11.59 -8.87
C GLU A 43 -2.58 -10.54 -8.21
N ARG A 44 -2.08 -9.94 -7.12
CA ARG A 44 -2.76 -8.84 -6.43
C ARG A 44 -2.83 -7.59 -7.30
N GLN A 45 -1.71 -7.22 -7.94
CA GLN A 45 -1.67 -6.06 -8.82
C GLN A 45 -2.61 -6.19 -10.02
N ASN A 46 -2.64 -7.35 -10.68
CA ASN A 46 -3.41 -7.57 -11.90
C ASN A 46 -4.92 -7.36 -11.73
N LYS A 47 -5.46 -7.62 -10.54
CA LYS A 47 -6.89 -7.37 -10.21
C LYS A 47 -7.21 -5.88 -10.27
N VAL A 48 -6.30 -5.05 -9.78
CA VAL A 48 -6.45 -3.60 -9.70
C VAL A 48 -6.04 -2.93 -11.01
N ALA A 49 -4.96 -3.39 -11.61
CA ALA A 49 -4.33 -2.81 -12.80
C ALA A 49 -5.28 -2.78 -14.01
N LYS A 50 -6.11 -3.81 -14.22
CA LYS A 50 -7.07 -3.85 -15.33
C LYS A 50 -8.14 -2.77 -15.20
N ALA A 51 -8.64 -2.54 -13.99
CA ALA A 51 -9.61 -1.48 -13.73
C ALA A 51 -8.98 -0.10 -13.96
N CYS A 52 -7.75 0.09 -13.49
CA CYS A 52 -7.01 1.33 -13.66
C CYS A 52 -6.75 1.65 -15.13
N GLU A 53 -6.40 0.65 -15.95
CA GLU A 53 -6.19 0.81 -17.38
C GLU A 53 -7.44 1.33 -18.09
N ILE A 54 -8.62 0.78 -17.76
CA ILE A 54 -9.90 1.22 -18.32
C ILE A 54 -10.16 2.68 -17.94
N LEU A 55 -10.04 3.03 -16.66
CA LEU A 55 -10.26 4.40 -16.17
C LEU A 55 -9.35 5.43 -16.85
N ILE A 56 -8.08 5.09 -17.04
CA ILE A 56 -7.11 5.98 -17.72
C ILE A 56 -7.50 6.15 -19.17
N LYS A 57 -7.80 5.06 -19.89
CA LYS A 57 -8.17 5.11 -21.31
C LYS A 57 -9.49 5.84 -21.56
N GLU A 58 -10.44 5.74 -20.64
CA GLU A 58 -11.70 6.49 -20.72
C GLU A 58 -11.51 8.00 -20.51
N LYS A 59 -10.56 8.40 -19.65
CA LYS A 59 -10.30 9.82 -19.37
C LYS A 59 -9.41 10.47 -20.43
N ASP A 60 -8.24 9.88 -20.71
CA ASP A 60 -7.32 10.35 -21.73
C ASP A 60 -6.53 9.17 -22.31
N PRO A 61 -6.88 8.71 -23.53
CA PRO A 61 -6.21 7.58 -24.16
C PRO A 61 -4.77 7.87 -24.57
N ASN A 62 -4.31 9.13 -24.49
CA ASN A 62 -2.92 9.50 -24.80
C ASN A 62 -1.97 9.30 -23.61
N ILE A 63 -2.48 9.00 -22.41
CA ILE A 63 -1.65 8.68 -21.25
C ILE A 63 -1.15 7.24 -21.41
N GLU A 64 0.16 7.06 -21.49
CA GLU A 64 0.78 5.75 -21.51
C GLU A 64 0.55 5.03 -20.17
N TYR A 65 0.22 3.75 -20.23
CA TYR A 65 -0.04 2.96 -19.05
C TYR A 65 0.78 1.68 -19.05
N LEU A 66 1.39 1.37 -17.90
CA LEU A 66 2.15 0.13 -17.69
C LEU A 66 1.88 -0.39 -16.28
N ALA A 67 1.52 -1.66 -16.15
CA ALA A 67 1.58 -2.38 -14.89
C ALA A 67 2.61 -3.51 -15.03
N THR A 68 3.61 -3.53 -14.15
CA THR A 68 4.73 -4.49 -14.23
C THR A 68 5.22 -4.87 -12.85
N THR A 69 5.87 -6.03 -12.76
CA THR A 69 6.65 -6.46 -11.58
C THR A 69 8.15 -6.30 -11.82
N CYS A 70 8.55 -5.86 -13.01
CA CYS A 70 9.94 -5.60 -13.37
C CYS A 70 10.36 -4.19 -12.88
N PRO A 71 11.30 -4.06 -11.92
CA PRO A 71 11.72 -2.76 -11.43
C PRO A 71 12.31 -1.87 -12.53
N LYS A 72 13.08 -2.46 -13.45
CA LYS A 72 13.70 -1.71 -14.54
C LYS A 72 12.64 -1.01 -15.39
N GLU A 73 11.57 -1.70 -15.76
CA GLU A 73 10.49 -1.12 -16.56
C GLU A 73 9.68 -0.09 -15.76
N ALA A 74 9.38 -0.39 -14.50
CA ALA A 74 8.60 0.48 -13.62
C ALA A 74 9.25 1.84 -13.37
N TYR A 75 10.57 1.86 -13.15
CA TYR A 75 11.31 3.05 -12.71
C TYR A 75 12.14 3.72 -13.81
N THR A 76 12.16 3.18 -15.02
CA THR A 76 12.76 3.88 -16.17
C THR A 76 11.83 5.00 -16.61
N ASP A 77 12.36 6.18 -16.91
CA ASP A 77 11.59 7.32 -17.45
C ASP A 77 10.40 7.69 -16.56
N VAL A 78 10.71 8.11 -15.33
CA VAL A 78 9.75 8.49 -14.28
C VAL A 78 10.25 9.74 -13.58
N ASP A 79 9.35 10.69 -13.35
CA ASP A 79 9.62 11.95 -12.65
C ASP A 79 9.26 11.84 -11.16
N PHE A 80 8.19 11.11 -10.83
CA PHE A 80 7.74 10.93 -9.45
C PHE A 80 7.41 9.48 -9.10
N CYS A 81 7.77 9.08 -7.88
CA CYS A 81 7.38 7.81 -7.28
C CYS A 81 6.42 8.06 -6.11
N LEU A 82 5.17 7.60 -6.25
CA LEU A 82 4.17 7.57 -5.18
C LEU A 82 4.22 6.20 -4.51
N ALA A 83 4.92 6.12 -3.38
CA ALA A 83 5.08 4.88 -2.64
C ALA A 83 4.00 4.74 -1.55
N HIS A 84 3.16 3.73 -1.67
CA HIS A 84 2.15 3.35 -0.67
C HIS A 84 2.16 1.84 -0.39
N ILE A 85 3.37 1.26 -0.34
CA ILE A 85 3.60 -0.14 -0.05
C ILE A 85 3.21 -0.52 1.39
N ARG A 86 2.78 -1.77 1.58
CA ARG A 86 2.63 -2.39 2.90
C ARG A 86 3.33 -3.74 2.89
N VAL A 87 4.57 -3.76 3.34
CA VAL A 87 5.34 -5.00 3.52
C VAL A 87 4.60 -5.89 4.52
N GLY A 88 4.45 -7.18 4.21
CA GLY A 88 3.71 -8.12 5.05
C GLY A 88 2.19 -8.06 4.95
N LYS A 89 1.63 -7.14 4.14
CA LYS A 89 0.19 -7.03 3.87
C LYS A 89 -0.64 -6.94 5.17
N LEU A 90 -1.90 -7.38 5.12
CA LEU A 90 -2.77 -7.40 6.31
C LEU A 90 -2.44 -8.55 7.26
N GLU A 91 -1.87 -9.65 6.77
CA GLU A 91 -1.49 -10.80 7.58
C GLU A 91 -0.45 -10.43 8.64
N MET A 92 0.62 -9.73 8.26
CA MET A 92 1.61 -9.26 9.23
C MET A 92 1.04 -8.19 10.16
N ARG A 93 0.16 -7.32 9.64
CA ARG A 93 -0.54 -6.35 10.49
C ARG A 93 -1.38 -7.04 11.57
N GLU A 94 -2.07 -8.13 11.22
CA GLU A 94 -2.86 -8.92 12.16
C GLU A 94 -1.98 -9.51 13.26
N LEU A 95 -0.78 -9.99 12.91
CA LEU A 95 0.21 -10.46 13.89
C LEU A 95 0.74 -9.32 14.76
N ASP A 96 1.08 -8.18 14.17
CA ASP A 96 1.54 -6.97 14.88
C ASP A 96 0.51 -6.50 15.90
N GLU A 97 -0.79 -6.64 15.61
CA GLU A 97 -1.87 -6.29 16.52
C GLU A 97 -2.10 -7.39 17.59
N LYS A 98 -2.11 -8.67 17.20
CA LYS A 98 -2.48 -9.78 18.11
C LYS A 98 -1.37 -10.21 19.07
N ILE A 99 -0.09 -10.19 18.67
CA ILE A 99 1.02 -10.65 19.51
C ILE A 99 1.16 -9.78 20.77
N PRO A 100 1.17 -8.43 20.68
CA PRO A 100 1.20 -7.57 21.86
C PRO A 100 -0.02 -7.79 22.75
N LEU A 101 -1.23 -7.89 22.17
CA LEU A 101 -2.45 -8.12 22.93
C LEU A 101 -2.40 -9.43 23.74
N LYS A 102 -1.91 -10.53 23.15
CA LYS A 102 -1.75 -11.82 23.83
C LYS A 102 -0.69 -11.77 24.93
N THR A 103 0.44 -11.12 24.67
CA THR A 103 1.57 -11.05 25.61
C THR A 103 1.27 -10.13 26.78
N TRP A 104 0.69 -8.96 26.52
CA TRP A 104 0.30 -7.98 27.52
C TRP A 104 -0.75 -8.54 28.50
N SER A 105 -1.78 -9.21 27.96
CA SER A 105 -2.83 -9.81 28.80
C SER A 105 -2.35 -11.03 29.61
N SER A 106 -1.29 -11.71 29.17
CA SER A 106 -0.64 -12.77 29.95
C SER A 106 0.26 -12.19 31.05
N TRP A 107 1.10 -11.21 30.72
CA TRP A 107 2.00 -10.56 31.66
C TRP A 107 1.26 -9.83 32.79
N SER A 108 0.23 -9.06 32.47
CA SER A 108 -0.58 -8.35 33.46
C SER A 108 -1.28 -9.30 34.44
N ARG A 109 -1.84 -10.42 33.95
CA ARG A 109 -2.41 -11.48 34.81
C ARG A 109 -1.36 -12.11 35.71
N ASN A 110 -0.19 -12.47 35.17
CA ASN A 110 0.86 -13.12 35.96
C ASN A 110 1.49 -12.18 37.00
N LEU A 111 1.67 -10.90 36.68
CA LEU A 111 2.11 -9.88 37.64
C LEU A 111 1.10 -9.68 38.76
N TRP A 112 -0.18 -9.58 38.43
CA TRP A 112 -1.24 -9.41 39.44
C TRP A 112 -1.37 -10.64 40.35
N THR A 113 -1.36 -11.85 39.79
CA THR A 113 -1.37 -13.10 40.56
C THR A 113 -0.15 -13.20 41.47
N ARG A 114 1.05 -12.88 40.96
CA ARG A 114 2.30 -12.91 41.75
C ARG A 114 2.34 -11.83 42.83
N TRP A 115 1.80 -10.64 42.56
CA TRP A 115 1.69 -9.57 43.56
C TRP A 115 0.74 -9.99 44.70
N ASN A 116 -0.42 -10.58 44.37
CA ASN A 116 -1.36 -11.07 45.37
C ASN A 116 -0.82 -12.25 46.19
N SER A 117 -0.04 -13.16 45.60
CA SER A 117 0.57 -14.26 46.36
C SER A 117 1.57 -13.74 47.38
N LEU A 118 2.41 -12.76 47.00
CA LEU A 118 3.38 -12.13 47.90
C LEU A 118 2.71 -11.39 49.07
N TRP A 119 1.52 -10.82 48.85
CA TRP A 119 0.75 -10.14 49.91
C TRP A 119 0.03 -11.11 50.86
N ASN A 120 -0.44 -12.26 50.37
CA ASN A 120 -1.20 -13.22 51.16
C ASN A 120 -0.32 -14.21 51.95
N GLU A 121 0.95 -14.42 51.57
CA GLU A 121 1.89 -15.28 52.30
C GLU A 121 2.61 -14.56 53.47
N GLY A 122 2.37 -13.25 53.64
CA GLY A 122 2.96 -12.42 54.71
C GLY A 122 2.04 -12.12 55.90
N LEU A 123 0.88 -12.77 56.00
CA LEU A 123 -0.09 -12.65 57.10
C LEU A 123 -0.33 -13.98 57.81
#